data_AF-A8T1F1-F1
#
_entry.id   AF-A8T1F1-F1
#
_cell.length_a   1.000
_cell.length_b   1.000
_cell.length_c   1.000
_cell.angle_alpha   90.00
_cell.angle_beta   90.00
_cell.angle_gamma   90.00
#
_symmetry.space_group_name_H-M   'P 1'
#
loop_
_entity.id
_entity.type
_entity.pdbx_description
1 polymer ?
#
loop_
_entity_poly.entity_id
_entity_poly.type
_entity_poly.pdbx_seq_one_letter_code
_entity_poly.pdbx_strand_id
1 'polypeptide(L)'
;MYKRISIDDVRRTIELVDSESGKKDQPLGLNRSEYNLFIAFCDSPGEVLGKATLIEKGWPGRVVGDNSLSVSIMKLRQKLDSLQLGFEISNLPGEGYVFFNENNIEFEYLNEGMQQDKYNEVEEKDGIASNLGSPSVSNDTQNSNTYVMSLKSCLHNPVLYEITIGLVFVALVFFSVYRESFECFECYGKFYG
;
A
#
# COMPACT_ATOMS: atom_id res chain seq x y z
N MET A 1 -12.67 17.29 13.72
CA MET A 1 -11.31 16.67 13.69
C MET A 1 -11.26 15.92 12.37
N TYR A 2 -10.30 16.22 11.48
CA TYR A 2 -10.32 15.66 10.12
C TYR A 2 -10.18 14.14 10.18
N LYS A 3 -11.13 13.43 9.56
CA LYS A 3 -11.18 11.97 9.60
C LYS A 3 -10.80 11.33 8.27
N ARG A 4 -10.90 12.09 7.18
CA ARG A 4 -10.65 11.58 5.82
C ARG A 4 -9.92 12.60 4.95
N ILE A 5 -9.10 12.10 4.04
CA ILE A 5 -8.47 12.86 2.96
C ILE A 5 -9.10 12.46 1.65
N SER A 6 -9.57 13.46 0.92
CA SER A 6 -10.03 13.32 -0.45
C SER A 6 -8.84 13.53 -1.39
N ILE A 7 -8.51 12.52 -2.18
CA ILE A 7 -7.44 12.55 -3.17
C ILE A 7 -8.08 12.72 -4.55
N ASP A 8 -7.71 13.80 -5.25
CA ASP A 8 -8.10 14.06 -6.64
C ASP A 8 -6.94 13.63 -7.56
N ASP A 9 -7.14 12.55 -8.32
CA ASP A 9 -6.11 11.99 -9.21
C ASP A 9 -5.84 12.91 -10.43
N VAL A 10 -6.89 13.56 -10.95
CA VAL A 10 -6.82 14.42 -12.14
C VAL A 10 -6.01 15.67 -11.81
N ARG A 11 -6.32 16.30 -10.67
CA ARG A 11 -5.66 17.54 -10.23
C ARG A 11 -4.38 17.28 -9.42
N ARG A 12 -4.16 16.05 -8.96
CA ARG A 12 -3.10 15.68 -8.00
C ARG A 12 -3.13 16.60 -6.78
N THR A 13 -4.33 16.81 -6.26
CA THR A 13 -4.57 17.63 -5.07
C THR A 13 -5.11 16.76 -3.96
N ILE A 14 -4.72 17.07 -2.73
CA ILE A 14 -5.28 16.46 -1.53
C ILE A 14 -6.11 17.50 -0.79
N GLU A 15 -7.33 17.12 -0.40
CA GLU A 15 -8.27 17.95 0.35
C GLU A 15 -8.63 17.28 1.67
N LEU A 16 -8.62 18.05 2.75
CA LEU A 16 -9.08 17.59 4.05
C LEU A 16 -10.58 17.73 4.17
N VAL A 17 -11.26 16.68 4.62
CA VAL A 17 -12.71 16.71 4.85
C VAL A 17 -12.97 16.48 6.33
N ASP A 18 -13.60 17.45 6.98
CA ASP A 18 -14.03 17.33 8.37
C ASP A 18 -15.30 16.47 8.47
N SER A 19 -15.28 15.48 9.37
CA SER A 19 -16.39 14.54 9.54
C SER A 19 -17.66 15.20 10.09
N GLU A 20 -17.53 16.27 10.86
CA GLU A 20 -18.67 16.89 11.56
C GLU A 20 -19.32 18.00 10.74
N SER A 21 -18.50 18.82 10.07
CA SER A 21 -19.01 19.98 9.33
C SER A 21 -19.14 19.73 7.82
N GLY A 22 -18.57 18.64 7.28
CA GLY A 22 -18.42 18.44 5.84
C GLY A 22 -17.59 19.53 5.15
N LYS A 23 -16.93 20.39 5.93
CA LYS A 23 -16.10 21.47 5.43
C LYS A 23 -14.84 20.88 4.83
N LYS A 24 -14.57 21.31 3.61
CA LYS A 24 -13.33 21.03 2.89
C LYS A 24 -12.34 22.14 3.16
N ASP A 25 -11.11 21.78 3.49
CA ASP A 25 -10.02 22.75 3.57
C ASP A 25 -9.45 23.05 2.18
N GLN A 26 -8.54 24.00 2.10
CA GLN A 26 -7.91 24.39 0.85
C GLN A 26 -7.16 23.20 0.20
N PRO A 27 -7.36 22.91 -1.09
CA PRO A 27 -6.67 21.83 -1.77
C PRO A 27 -5.17 22.08 -1.80
N LEU A 28 -4.39 21.11 -1.30
CA LEU A 28 -2.94 21.15 -1.35
C LEU A 28 -2.47 20.44 -2.62
N GLY A 29 -1.89 21.20 -3.56
CA GLY A 29 -1.38 20.67 -4.81
C GLY A 29 -0.08 19.89 -4.62
N LEU A 30 -0.03 18.67 -5.16
CA LEU A 30 1.16 17.82 -5.22
C LEU A 30 1.75 17.85 -6.62
N ASN A 31 3.08 17.86 -6.70
CA ASN A 31 3.75 17.62 -7.97
C ASN A 31 3.59 16.15 -8.39
N ARG A 32 3.79 15.82 -9.66
CA ARG A 32 3.57 14.45 -10.17
C ARG A 32 4.30 13.37 -9.35
N SER A 33 5.58 13.58 -9.07
CA SER A 33 6.37 12.62 -8.31
C SER A 33 5.98 12.58 -6.83
N GLU A 34 5.63 13.73 -6.24
CA GLU A 34 5.15 13.80 -4.85
C GLU A 34 3.83 13.05 -4.69
N TYR A 35 2.92 13.24 -5.65
CA TYR A 35 1.65 12.52 -5.72
C TYR A 35 1.86 11.01 -5.83
N ASN A 36 2.66 10.56 -6.81
CA ASN A 36 2.93 9.14 -7.00
C ASN A 36 3.58 8.50 -5.77
N LEU A 37 4.52 9.20 -5.12
CA LEU A 37 5.13 8.72 -3.88
C LEU A 37 4.11 8.65 -2.75
N PHE A 38 3.23 9.64 -2.63
CA PHE A 38 2.17 9.64 -1.63
C PHE A 38 1.22 8.45 -1.82
N ILE A 39 0.77 8.18 -3.05
CA ILE A 39 -0.05 6.99 -3.35
C ILE A 39 0.70 5.70 -2.97
N ALA A 40 1.98 5.59 -3.33
CA ALA A 40 2.79 4.44 -2.97
C ALA A 40 2.86 4.20 -1.46
N PHE A 41 2.92 5.27 -0.66
CA PHE A 41 2.88 5.20 0.79
C PHE A 41 1.48 4.87 1.35
N CYS A 42 0.43 5.41 0.74
CA CYS A 42 -0.96 5.11 1.11
C CYS A 42 -1.35 3.64 0.81
N ASP A 43 -0.78 3.05 -0.25
CA ASP A 43 -1.01 1.64 -0.60
C ASP A 43 -0.34 0.67 0.39
N SER A 44 0.77 1.08 1.00
CA SER A 44 1.62 0.28 1.88
C SER A 44 1.95 1.01 3.19
N PRO A 45 0.95 1.37 4.02
CA PRO A 45 1.21 2.08 5.27
C PRO A 45 1.93 1.17 6.27
N GLY A 46 2.99 1.70 6.89
CA GLY A 46 3.84 0.98 7.84
C GLY A 46 4.82 -0.02 7.23
N GLU A 47 4.84 -0.20 5.91
CA GLU A 47 5.79 -1.06 5.21
C GLU A 47 7.06 -0.29 4.80
N VAL A 48 8.19 -0.98 4.76
CA VAL A 48 9.44 -0.43 4.25
C VAL A 48 9.43 -0.49 2.72
N LEU A 49 9.39 0.68 2.08
CA LEU A 49 9.49 0.82 0.64
C LEU A 49 10.95 1.10 0.24
N GLY A 50 11.51 0.20 -0.56
CA GLY A 50 12.87 0.31 -1.08
C GLY A 50 13.05 1.52 -2.00
N LYS A 51 14.25 2.10 -2.02
CA LYS A 51 14.54 3.30 -2.84
C LYS A 51 14.29 3.08 -4.33
N ALA A 52 14.68 1.92 -4.87
CA ALA A 52 14.49 1.57 -6.27
C ALA A 52 12.99 1.53 -6.64
N THR A 53 12.18 0.89 -5.79
CA THR A 53 10.72 0.82 -5.95
C THR A 53 10.08 2.21 -5.88
N LEU A 54 10.51 3.05 -4.94
CA LEU A 54 10.00 4.43 -4.84
C LEU A 54 10.40 5.29 -6.04
N ILE A 55 11.61 5.09 -6.59
CA ILE A 55 12.06 5.75 -7.81
C ILE A 55 11.18 5.32 -8.99
N GLU A 56 10.94 4.03 -9.15
CA GLU A 56 10.09 3.51 -10.23
C GLU A 56 8.66 4.04 -10.15
N LYS A 57 8.04 3.99 -8.96
CA LYS A 57 6.67 4.52 -8.75
C LYS A 57 6.61 6.05 -8.92
N GLY A 58 7.58 6.78 -8.36
CA GLY A 58 7.63 8.24 -8.41
C GLY A 58 7.92 8.82 -9.80
N TRP A 59 8.64 8.06 -10.63
CA TRP A 59 9.07 8.46 -11.98
C TRP A 59 8.93 7.30 -12.97
N PRO A 60 7.70 6.87 -13.30
CA PRO A 60 7.48 5.72 -14.17
C PRO A 60 8.12 5.96 -15.54
N GLY A 61 8.96 5.02 -15.97
CA GLY A 61 9.68 5.08 -17.24
C GLY A 61 10.80 6.12 -17.32
N ARG A 62 11.23 6.72 -16.20
CA ARG A 62 12.34 7.69 -16.16
C ARG A 62 13.39 7.27 -15.14
N VAL A 63 14.64 7.25 -15.60
CA VAL A 63 15.80 7.04 -14.72
C VAL A 63 16.11 8.32 -13.97
N VAL A 64 15.97 8.29 -12.64
CA VAL A 64 16.39 9.36 -11.72
C VAL A 64 17.28 8.77 -10.62
N GLY A 65 18.09 9.61 -9.98
CA GLY A 65 18.96 9.20 -8.88
C GLY A 65 18.36 9.46 -7.50
N ASP A 66 19.01 8.91 -6.47
CA ASP A 66 18.64 9.04 -5.04
C ASP A 66 18.44 10.49 -4.57
N ASN A 67 19.16 11.46 -5.15
CA ASN A 67 19.02 12.87 -4.83
C ASN A 67 17.62 13.39 -5.19
N SER A 68 17.07 12.97 -6.34
CA SER A 68 15.72 13.36 -6.77
C SER A 68 14.64 12.78 -5.87
N LEU A 69 14.83 11.53 -5.43
CA LEU A 69 13.97 10.88 -4.43
C LEU A 69 13.98 11.65 -3.11
N SER A 70 15.17 11.95 -2.59
CA SER A 70 15.35 12.65 -1.31
C SER A 70 14.69 14.03 -1.31
N VAL A 71 14.86 14.81 -2.39
CA VAL A 71 14.24 16.14 -2.53
C VAL A 71 12.72 16.03 -2.61
N SER A 72 12.18 15.02 -3.30
CA SER A 72 10.74 14.86 -3.44
C SER A 72 10.10 14.41 -2.12
N ILE A 73 10.75 13.51 -1.38
CA ILE A 73 10.33 13.11 -0.03
C ILE A 73 10.38 14.31 0.93
N MET A 74 11.44 15.14 0.87
CA MET A 74 11.52 16.36 1.67
C MET A 74 10.34 17.30 1.43
N LYS A 75 10.01 17.56 0.15
CA LYS A 75 8.86 18.41 -0.21
C LYS A 75 7.53 17.79 0.21
N LEU A 76 7.39 16.48 0.05
CA LEU A 76 6.20 15.76 0.48
C LEU A 76 6.02 15.87 2.00
N ARG A 77 7.08 15.66 2.80
CA ARG A 77 7.05 15.86 4.26
C ARG A 77 6.57 17.26 4.63
N GLN A 78 7.18 18.30 4.06
CA GLN A 78 6.77 19.69 4.32
C GLN A 78 5.28 19.94 4.07
N LYS A 79 4.73 19.32 3.02
CA LYS A 79 3.32 19.41 2.69
C LYS A 79 2.44 18.63 3.67
N LEU A 80 2.82 17.41 4.03
CA LEU A 80 2.08 16.60 5.01
C LEU A 80 2.12 17.21 6.42
N ASP A 81 3.28 17.74 6.83
CA ASP A 81 3.46 18.43 8.11
C ASP A 81 2.56 19.67 8.22
N SER A 82 2.34 20.37 7.10
CA SER A 82 1.45 21.54 7.06
C SER A 82 -0.01 21.19 7.38
N LEU A 83 -0.41 19.94 7.17
CA LEU A 83 -1.75 19.46 7.46
C LEU A 83 -1.96 19.11 8.94
N GLN A 84 -0.87 18.93 9.71
CA GLN A 84 -0.90 18.60 11.15
C GLN A 84 -1.69 17.32 11.47
N LEU A 85 -1.57 16.32 10.60
CA LEU A 85 -2.35 15.08 10.64
C LEU A 85 -1.61 13.87 11.21
N GLY A 86 -0.41 14.06 11.78
CA GLY A 86 0.38 12.94 12.32
C GLY A 86 0.86 11.97 11.22
N PHE A 87 1.12 12.50 10.02
CA PHE A 87 1.78 11.75 8.97
C PHE A 87 3.29 11.86 9.13
N GLU A 88 3.96 10.72 9.30
CA GLU A 88 5.40 10.67 9.39
C GLU A 88 5.98 9.82 8.27
N ILE A 89 7.01 10.33 7.59
CA ILE A 89 7.82 9.53 6.67
C ILE A 89 9.19 9.37 7.30
N SER A 90 9.54 8.18 7.79
CA SER A 90 10.84 7.91 8.41
C SER A 90 11.80 7.28 7.39
N ASN A 91 13.09 7.63 7.48
CA ASN A 91 14.14 7.07 6.62
C ASN A 91 14.84 5.92 7.35
N LEU A 92 14.91 4.76 6.73
CA LEU A 92 15.63 3.59 7.24
C LEU A 92 16.90 3.39 6.40
N PRO A 93 18.10 3.74 6.93
CA PRO A 93 19.35 3.67 6.17
C PRO A 93 19.61 2.28 5.60
N GLY A 94 19.97 2.21 4.31
CA GLY A 94 20.23 0.95 3.61
C GLY A 94 18.99 0.24 3.07
N GLU A 95 17.82 0.49 3.66
CA GLU A 95 16.58 -0.20 3.30
C GLU A 95 15.65 0.68 2.45
N GLY A 96 15.36 1.92 2.89
CA GLY A 96 14.43 2.80 2.19
C GLY A 96 13.64 3.72 3.13
N TYR A 97 12.33 3.83 2.91
CA TYR A 97 11.45 4.74 3.65
C TYR A 97 10.20 4.02 4.15
N VAL A 98 9.68 4.46 5.29
CA VAL A 98 8.44 3.97 5.89
C VAL A 98 7.49 5.14 6.09
N PHE A 99 6.21 4.91 5.86
CA PHE A 99 5.16 5.88 6.12
C PHE A 99 4.28 5.44 7.29
N PHE A 100 4.10 6.32 8.26
CA PHE A 100 3.24 6.13 9.42
C PHE A 100 2.05 7.09 9.36
N ASN A 101 0.87 6.54 9.64
CA ASN A 101 -0.38 7.27 9.76
C ASN A 101 -0.87 7.11 11.21
N GLU A 102 -0.40 7.98 12.11
CA GLU A 102 -0.69 7.87 13.54
C GLU A 102 -2.19 8.01 13.84
N ASN A 103 -2.87 8.86 13.08
CA ASN A 103 -4.29 9.17 13.29
C ASN A 103 -5.24 8.25 12.51
N ASN A 104 -4.72 7.22 11.84
CA ASN A 104 -5.48 6.25 11.04
C ASN A 104 -6.51 6.93 10.11
N ILE A 105 -6.08 7.98 9.43
CA ILE A 105 -6.93 8.77 8.54
C ILE A 105 -7.28 7.94 7.30
N GLU A 106 -8.57 7.93 6.94
CA GLU A 106 -9.06 7.24 5.76
C GLU A 106 -8.75 8.03 4.47
N PHE A 107 -8.34 7.34 3.41
CA PHE A 107 -8.11 7.93 2.09
C PHE A 107 -9.28 7.63 1.16
N GLU A 108 -9.89 8.67 0.59
CA GLU A 108 -11.00 8.59 -0.36
C GLU A 108 -10.56 9.16 -1.71
N TYR A 109 -10.64 8.35 -2.77
CA TYR A 109 -10.27 8.77 -4.12
C TYR A 109 -11.49 9.33 -4.86
N LEU A 110 -11.41 10.56 -5.35
CA LEU A 110 -12.41 11.15 -6.23
C LEU A 110 -12.29 10.51 -7.61
N ASN A 111 -13.07 9.46 -7.85
CA ASN A 111 -13.19 8.83 -9.16
C ASN A 111 -14.08 9.68 -10.07
N GLU A 112 -13.50 10.70 -10.71
CA GLU A 112 -14.08 11.25 -11.94
C GLU A 112 -13.72 10.28 -13.07
N GLY A 113 -14.72 9.55 -13.58
CA GLY A 113 -14.53 8.25 -14.23
C GLY A 113 -13.63 8.15 -15.49
N MET A 114 -12.97 6.98 -15.58
CA MET A 114 -12.36 6.27 -16.74
C MET A 114 -11.13 6.92 -17.43
N GLN A 115 -10.05 6.21 -17.79
CA GLN A 115 -9.95 4.85 -18.35
C GLN A 115 -8.54 4.24 -18.19
N GLN A 116 -8.47 2.92 -17.97
CA GLN A 116 -7.28 2.09 -18.04
C GLN A 116 -6.81 1.91 -19.49
N ASP A 117 -5.62 2.39 -19.82
CA ASP A 117 -4.84 1.89 -20.96
C ASP A 117 -3.61 1.15 -20.43
N LYS A 118 -3.86 -0.12 -20.11
CA LYS A 118 -3.10 -1.29 -20.59
C LYS A 118 -1.64 -0.97 -21.00
N TYR A 119 -0.69 -1.25 -20.10
CA TYR A 119 0.67 -1.62 -20.50
C TYR A 119 0.59 -2.94 -21.28
N ASN A 120 0.26 -2.82 -22.57
CA ASN A 120 0.53 -3.86 -23.53
C ASN A 120 1.98 -3.71 -23.97
N GLU A 121 2.68 -4.80 -23.73
CA GLU A 121 3.97 -5.16 -24.31
C GLU A 121 3.99 -5.02 -25.84
N VAL A 122 5.23 -4.91 -26.33
CA VAL A 122 5.73 -5.10 -27.70
C VAL A 122 5.99 -3.82 -28.50
N GLU A 123 7.27 -3.50 -28.66
CA GLU A 123 7.79 -3.21 -30.01
C GLU A 123 9.09 -4.00 -30.25
N GLU A 124 8.93 -5.15 -30.89
CA GLU A 124 9.85 -5.61 -31.94
C GLU A 124 9.33 -5.06 -33.28
N LYS A 125 10.27 -4.74 -34.16
CA LYS A 125 10.17 -3.79 -35.27
C LYS A 125 9.45 -4.29 -36.52
N ASP A 126 9.13 -3.27 -37.34
CA ASP A 126 9.11 -3.23 -38.81
C ASP A 126 7.75 -3.39 -39.51
N GLY A 127 7.33 -2.35 -40.24
CA GLY A 127 6.30 -2.48 -41.28
C GLY A 127 5.52 -1.22 -41.65
N ILE A 128 5.88 -0.62 -42.78
CA ILE A 128 5.34 0.58 -43.44
C ILE A 128 3.89 0.41 -43.93
N ALA A 129 3.02 1.43 -43.74
CA ALA A 129 2.20 2.11 -44.80
C ALA A 129 0.90 2.81 -44.30
N SER A 130 0.86 4.14 -44.51
CA SER A 130 -0.25 5.01 -44.98
C SER A 130 -1.73 4.70 -44.63
N ASN A 131 -2.44 5.65 -43.98
CA ASN A 131 -3.38 6.61 -44.62
C ASN A 131 -4.26 7.37 -43.60
N LEU A 132 -4.75 8.51 -44.08
CA LEU A 132 -5.45 9.63 -43.45
C LEU A 132 -6.96 9.35 -43.21
N GLY A 133 -7.54 9.86 -42.11
CA GLY A 133 -9.00 10.07 -41.99
C GLY A 133 -9.60 9.97 -40.57
N SER A 134 -10.13 11.08 -40.05
CA SER A 134 -11.24 11.11 -39.07
C SER A 134 -12.60 11.04 -39.84
N PRO A 135 -13.83 11.00 -39.25
CA PRO A 135 -14.30 11.14 -37.85
C PRO A 135 -15.50 10.22 -37.43
N SER A 136 -16.13 10.53 -36.27
CA SER A 136 -17.48 10.13 -35.74
C SER A 136 -17.62 8.79 -34.99
N VAL A 137 -17.91 8.74 -33.67
CA VAL A 137 -19.19 8.93 -32.91
C VAL A 137 -20.22 7.81 -33.14
N SER A 138 -20.50 7.00 -32.10
CA SER A 138 -21.83 6.66 -31.53
C SER A 138 -21.81 5.34 -30.75
N ASN A 139 -22.64 5.28 -29.72
CA ASN A 139 -22.60 4.43 -28.54
C ASN A 139 -23.37 3.09 -28.66
N ASP A 140 -23.26 2.34 -27.56
CA ASP A 140 -24.27 1.46 -26.94
C ASP A 140 -24.41 0.02 -27.44
N THR A 141 -24.62 -1.00 -26.60
CA THR A 141 -24.54 -1.23 -25.15
C THR A 141 -24.75 -2.75 -24.96
N GLN A 142 -24.47 -3.26 -23.76
CA GLN A 142 -24.55 -4.65 -23.27
C GLN A 142 -23.17 -5.32 -23.35
N ASN A 143 -22.50 -5.61 -22.24
CA ASN A 143 -23.02 -6.51 -21.23
C ASN A 143 -22.08 -6.49 -20.00
N SER A 144 -22.69 -6.55 -18.82
CA SER A 144 -22.14 -6.89 -17.50
C SER A 144 -20.66 -7.27 -17.42
N ASN A 145 -19.92 -6.63 -16.52
CA ASN A 145 -18.96 -7.28 -15.64
C ASN A 145 -18.66 -6.38 -14.44
N THR A 146 -19.18 -6.78 -13.28
CA THR A 146 -18.73 -6.35 -11.95
C THR A 146 -17.25 -6.68 -11.80
N TYR A 147 -16.36 -5.70 -12.00
CA TYR A 147 -14.95 -5.85 -11.68
C TYR A 147 -14.75 -5.59 -10.19
N VAL A 148 -14.87 -6.68 -9.45
CA VAL A 148 -14.30 -6.83 -8.11
C VAL A 148 -12.86 -6.30 -8.13
N MET A 149 -12.54 -5.36 -7.24
CA MET A 149 -11.16 -4.97 -7.00
C MET A 149 -10.35 -6.24 -6.74
N SER A 150 -9.33 -6.46 -7.56
CA SER A 150 -8.34 -7.52 -7.34
C SER A 150 -7.53 -7.16 -6.09
N LEU A 151 -8.12 -7.50 -4.96
CA LEU A 151 -7.53 -7.50 -3.64
C LEU A 151 -6.59 -8.71 -3.59
N LYS A 152 -5.35 -8.51 -4.06
CA LYS A 152 -4.15 -9.36 -3.97
C LYS A 152 -3.03 -8.53 -4.61
N SER A 153 -1.92 -8.17 -3.97
CA SER A 153 -1.18 -8.88 -2.94
C SER A 153 -0.12 -7.94 -2.34
N CYS A 154 -0.26 -7.59 -1.06
CA CYS A 154 0.86 -7.55 -0.13
C CYS A 154 0.29 -7.77 1.28
N LEU A 155 -0.51 -8.83 1.42
CA LEU A 155 -1.00 -9.27 2.71
C LEU A 155 -0.43 -10.66 2.96
N HIS A 156 0.43 -10.70 3.97
CA HIS A 156 0.61 -11.82 4.87
C HIS A 156 1.24 -13.07 4.26
N ASN A 157 2.53 -13.30 4.57
CA ASN A 157 3.19 -14.57 4.30
C ASN A 157 2.34 -15.74 4.88
N PRO A 158 1.72 -16.59 4.04
CA PRO A 158 0.91 -17.73 4.50
C PRO A 158 1.77 -18.87 5.06
N VAL A 159 3.09 -18.71 5.14
CA VAL A 159 3.98 -19.74 5.70
C VAL A 159 4.00 -19.70 7.23
N LEU A 160 3.66 -18.58 7.86
CA LEU A 160 3.76 -18.45 9.31
C LEU A 160 2.63 -19.17 10.06
N TYR A 161 1.42 -19.28 9.50
CA TYR A 161 0.32 -19.93 10.23
C TYR A 161 0.52 -21.46 10.32
N GLU A 162 1.05 -22.10 9.27
CA GLU A 162 1.41 -23.52 9.28
C GLU A 162 2.53 -23.81 10.30
N ILE A 163 3.56 -22.95 10.35
CA ILE A 163 4.64 -23.07 11.35
C ILE A 163 4.09 -22.84 12.76
N THR A 164 3.19 -21.88 12.95
CA THR A 164 2.58 -21.59 14.26
C THR A 164 1.71 -22.74 14.74
N ILE A 165 0.88 -23.33 13.87
CA ILE A 165 0.06 -24.51 14.18
C ILE A 165 0.96 -25.70 14.52
N GLY A 166 2.02 -25.93 13.74
CA GLY A 166 3.00 -26.98 14.02
C GLY A 166 3.66 -26.83 15.39
N LEU A 167 4.09 -25.62 15.75
CA LEU A 167 4.72 -25.34 17.04
C LEU A 167 3.72 -25.56 18.21
N VAL A 168 2.48 -25.09 18.06
CA VAL A 168 1.42 -25.29 19.06
C VAL A 168 1.08 -26.78 19.22
N PHE A 169 0.97 -27.52 18.12
CA PHE A 169 0.68 -28.96 18.17
C PHE A 169 1.81 -29.74 18.87
N VAL A 170 3.07 -29.43 18.54
CA VAL A 170 4.24 -30.02 19.21
C VAL A 170 4.25 -29.68 20.70
N ALA A 171 3.95 -28.43 21.08
CA ALA A 171 3.86 -28.03 22.48
C ALA A 171 2.73 -28.75 23.23
N LEU A 172 1.57 -28.95 22.61
CA LEU A 172 0.45 -29.68 23.21
C LEU A 172 0.75 -31.18 23.39
N VAL A 173 1.37 -31.82 22.40
CA VAL A 173 1.80 -33.22 22.51
C VAL A 173 2.87 -33.36 23.58
N PHE A 174 3.86 -32.46 23.60
CA PHE A 174 4.89 -32.45 24.64
C PHE A 174 4.28 -32.26 26.03
N PHE A 175 3.36 -31.31 26.20
CA PHE A 175 2.69 -31.07 27.48
C PHE A 175 1.81 -32.26 27.90
N SER A 176 1.14 -32.91 26.95
CA SER A 176 0.31 -34.10 27.23
C SER A 176 1.17 -35.28 27.68
N VAL A 177 2.27 -35.56 26.98
CA VAL A 177 3.23 -36.60 27.36
C VAL A 177 3.91 -36.27 28.69
N TYR A 178 4.28 -35.01 28.90
CA TYR A 178 4.92 -34.56 30.14
C TYR A 178 3.96 -34.66 31.33
N ARG A 179 2.69 -34.28 31.16
CA ARG A 179 1.65 -34.45 32.18
C ARG A 179 1.45 -35.92 32.54
N GLU A 180 1.34 -36.79 31.54
CA GLU A 180 1.22 -38.25 31.75
C GLU A 180 2.42 -38.80 32.55
N SER A 181 3.64 -38.32 32.24
CA SER A 181 4.86 -38.76 32.91
C SER A 181 4.97 -38.32 34.37
N PHE A 182 4.35 -37.21 34.75
CA PHE A 182 4.33 -36.73 36.13
C PHE A 182 3.26 -37.41 37.00
N GLU A 183 2.18 -37.92 36.41
CA GLU A 183 1.18 -38.74 37.14
C GLU A 183 1.77 -40.11 37.57
N CYS A 184 2.80 -40.62 36.89
CA CYS A 184 3.56 -41.79 37.34
C CYS A 184 4.56 -41.50 38.48
N PHE A 185 4.90 -40.22 38.76
CA PHE A 185 5.90 -39.91 39.79
C PHE A 185 5.32 -39.92 41.21
N GLU A 186 4.01 -39.73 41.39
CA GLU A 186 3.38 -39.81 42.72
C GLU A 186 3.27 -41.25 43.27
N CYS A 187 3.43 -42.28 42.43
CA CYS A 187 3.46 -43.67 42.88
C CYS A 187 4.82 -44.14 43.40
N TYR A 188 5.92 -43.44 43.10
CA TYR A 188 7.27 -43.84 43.55
C TYR A 188 7.68 -43.26 44.92
N GLY A 189 6.86 -42.38 45.52
CA GLY A 189 7.15 -41.73 46.80
C GLY A 189 6.75 -42.50 48.07
N LYS A 190 6.31 -43.76 47.97
CA LYS A 190 5.78 -44.54 49.12
C LYS A 190 6.56 -45.81 49.50
N PHE A 191 7.81 -45.92 49.09
CA PHE A 191 8.72 -46.94 49.59
C PHE A 191 10.07 -46.29 49.87
N TYR A 192 10.24 -45.67 51.04
CA TYR A 192 11.47 -45.60 51.86
C TYR A 192 11.23 -44.56 52.98
N GLY A 193 11.01 -45.06 54.21
CA GLY A 193 11.04 -44.26 55.45
C GLY A 193 9.68 -44.07 56.12
#